data_AF-H5STX7-F1
#
_entry.id   AF-H5STX7-F1
#
_cell.length_a   1.000
_cell.length_b   1.000
_cell.length_c   1.000
_cell.angle_alpha   90.00
_cell.angle_beta   90.00
_cell.angle_gamma   90.00
#
_symmetry.space_group_name_H-M   'P 1'
#
loop_
_entity.id
_entity.type
_entity.pdbx_description
1 polymer ?
#
loop_
_entity_poly.entity_id
_entity_poly.type
_entity_poly.pdbx_seq_one_letter_code
_entity_poly.pdbx_strand_id
1 'polypeptide(L)'
;MHIMLLPVIIVILLGLHLVIMLKQKHTEPAINRGQAPVGKLIGVPLWPHQTVLMVQLFLLLTGGLMLLAGFFPAHPIELYGPPRPGTPEVKPDWYFLWVYGLLKLIPSWMETHFLGTVINPENIGGVLLPGLLGLVLILWPFLDRARQPQHYLEPPTPRRIAWGMGFLTLIGIFAVAGYADDLRLSKDWLRTVALGGPVWVGLIAYLLRKTRP
;
A
#
# COMPACT_ATOMS: atom_id res chain seq x y z
N MET A 1 22.25 -3.30 9.19
CA MET A 1 21.03 -3.79 8.47
C MET A 1 20.61 -2.84 7.35
N HIS A 2 20.38 -1.55 7.64
CA HIS A 2 19.83 -0.58 6.67
C HIS A 2 20.78 -0.17 5.52
N ILE A 3 22.10 -0.20 5.70
CA ILE A 3 23.05 0.26 4.66
C ILE A 3 23.38 -0.83 3.63
N MET A 4 23.57 -2.08 4.09
CA MET A 4 24.04 -3.18 3.24
C MET A 4 22.97 -4.24 3.01
N LEU A 5 22.62 -5.00 4.06
CA LEU A 5 21.79 -6.19 3.89
C LEU A 5 20.42 -5.91 3.28
N LEU A 6 19.65 -4.96 3.85
CA LEU A 6 18.31 -4.64 3.34
C LEU A 6 18.35 -4.03 1.92
N PRO A 7 19.19 -3.03 1.62
CA PRO A 7 19.29 -2.50 0.25
C PRO A 7 19.71 -3.55 -0.77
N VAL A 8 20.68 -4.41 -0.44
CA VAL A 8 21.13 -5.48 -1.35
C VAL A 8 19.99 -6.47 -1.63
N ILE A 9 19.24 -6.87 -0.60
CA ILE A 9 18.06 -7.74 -0.79
C ILE A 9 17.03 -7.07 -1.69
N ILE A 10 16.73 -5.79 -1.49
CA ILE A 10 15.78 -5.05 -2.33
C ILE A 10 16.26 -4.99 -3.78
N VAL A 11 17.55 -4.72 -4.03
CA VAL A 11 18.13 -4.71 -5.38
C VAL A 11 18.04 -6.08 -6.04
N ILE A 12 18.30 -7.16 -5.31
CA ILE A 12 18.17 -8.54 -5.82
C ILE A 12 16.71 -8.85 -6.17
N LEU A 13 15.77 -8.55 -5.27
CA LEU A 13 14.35 -8.79 -5.50
C LEU A 13 13.80 -7.94 -6.65
N LEU A 14 14.26 -6.69 -6.77
CA LEU A 14 13.93 -5.81 -7.89
C LEU A 14 14.46 -6.38 -9.21
N GLY A 15 15.72 -6.82 -9.24
CA GLY A 15 16.31 -7.47 -10.42
C GLY A 15 15.55 -8.74 -10.82
N LEU A 16 15.20 -9.58 -9.84
CA LEU A 16 14.38 -10.77 -10.07
C LEU A 16 12.99 -10.41 -10.62
N HIS A 17 12.34 -9.41 -10.03
CA HIS A 17 11.05 -8.89 -10.50
C HIS A 17 11.12 -8.45 -11.97
N LEU A 18 12.15 -7.69 -12.35
CA LEU A 18 12.36 -7.26 -13.73
C LEU A 18 12.61 -8.44 -14.68
N VAL A 19 13.40 -9.44 -14.27
CA VAL A 19 13.64 -10.65 -15.07
C VAL A 19 12.34 -11.44 -15.28
N ILE A 20 11.51 -11.58 -14.25
CA ILE A 20 10.20 -12.22 -14.35
C ILE A 20 9.33 -11.46 -15.36
N MET A 21 9.26 -10.13 -15.26
CA MET A 21 8.50 -9.28 -16.18
C MET A 21 9.00 -9.39 -17.63
N LEU A 22 10.32 -9.45 -17.85
CA LEU A 22 10.89 -9.61 -19.19
C LEU A 22 10.55 -10.97 -19.81
N LYS A 23 10.57 -12.05 -19.00
CA LYS A 23 10.23 -13.40 -19.45
C LYS A 23 8.73 -13.58 -19.67
N GLN A 24 7.90 -13.04 -18.79
CA GLN A 24 6.44 -13.18 -18.84
C GLN A 24 5.76 -12.16 -19.76
N LYS A 25 6.49 -11.10 -20.14
CA LYS A 25 6.00 -9.94 -20.88
C LYS A 25 5.01 -9.10 -20.07
N HIS A 26 4.85 -7.83 -20.45
CA HIS A 26 3.89 -6.94 -19.80
C HIS A 26 2.45 -7.37 -20.11
N THR A 27 1.58 -7.27 -19.10
CA THR A 27 0.13 -7.41 -19.28
C THR A 27 -0.38 -6.35 -20.24
N GLU A 28 -1.15 -6.74 -21.25
CA GLU A 28 -1.68 -5.83 -22.26
C GLU A 28 -3.05 -5.25 -21.86
N PRO A 29 -3.37 -4.03 -22.27
CA PRO A 29 -4.73 -3.51 -22.15
C PRO A 29 -5.75 -4.43 -22.86
N ALA A 30 -6.96 -4.54 -22.31
CA ALA A 30 -8.03 -5.39 -22.87
C ALA A 30 -8.32 -5.13 -24.35
N ILE A 31 -8.13 -3.90 -24.82
CA ILE A 31 -8.37 -3.50 -26.21
C ILE A 31 -7.47 -4.24 -27.19
N ASN A 32 -6.25 -4.63 -26.79
CA ASN A 32 -5.28 -5.32 -27.66
C ASN A 32 -5.64 -6.80 -27.89
N ARG A 33 -6.68 -7.33 -27.23
CA ARG A 33 -7.04 -8.74 -27.30
C ARG A 33 -7.36 -9.16 -28.73
N GLY A 34 -6.61 -10.15 -29.23
CA GLY A 34 -6.78 -10.71 -30.58
C GLY A 34 -6.24 -9.83 -31.71
N GLN A 35 -5.64 -8.67 -31.38
CA GLN A 35 -5.02 -7.78 -32.37
C GLN A 35 -3.53 -8.12 -32.61
N ALA A 36 -2.87 -8.72 -31.62
CA ALA A 36 -1.44 -9.06 -31.71
C ALA A 36 -1.23 -10.43 -32.39
N PRO A 37 -0.19 -10.60 -33.23
CA PRO A 37 0.26 -11.92 -33.66
C PRO A 37 0.56 -12.82 -32.46
N VAL A 38 0.29 -14.13 -32.57
CA VAL A 38 0.50 -15.10 -31.48
C VAL A 38 1.92 -14.97 -30.92
N GLY A 39 2.01 -14.68 -29.62
CA GLY A 39 3.29 -14.53 -28.91
C GLY A 39 3.99 -13.17 -29.07
N LYS A 40 3.40 -12.18 -29.75
CA LYS A 40 3.91 -10.80 -29.83
C LYS A 40 3.02 -9.84 -29.02
N LEU A 41 3.60 -8.73 -28.57
CA LEU A 41 2.89 -7.66 -27.88
C LEU A 41 2.69 -6.48 -28.84
N ILE A 42 1.62 -5.71 -28.64
CA ILE A 42 1.43 -4.44 -29.33
C ILE A 42 2.05 -3.33 -28.47
N GLY A 43 3.01 -2.60 -29.03
CA GLY A 43 3.67 -1.51 -28.34
C GLY A 43 4.87 -0.96 -29.08
N VAL A 44 5.55 -0.01 -28.46
CA VAL A 44 6.81 0.55 -28.95
C VAL A 44 7.99 -0.34 -28.55
N PRO A 45 9.03 -0.47 -29.39
CA PRO A 45 10.21 -1.22 -29.02
C PRO A 45 10.92 -0.57 -27.82
N LEU A 46 11.54 -1.40 -26.97
CA LEU A 46 12.28 -0.95 -25.79
C LEU A 46 13.34 0.10 -26.17
N TRP A 47 14.06 -0.15 -27.27
CA TRP A 47 15.05 0.74 -27.82
C TRP A 47 14.71 1.13 -29.27
N PRO A 48 14.85 2.41 -29.64
CA PRO A 48 15.20 3.56 -28.79
C PRO A 48 13.98 4.20 -28.10
N HIS A 49 12.78 3.98 -28.64
CA HIS A 49 11.58 4.76 -28.32
C HIS A 49 11.21 4.74 -26.83
N GLN A 50 10.97 3.55 -26.26
CA GLN A 50 10.56 3.44 -24.87
C GLN A 50 11.64 3.93 -23.90
N THR A 51 12.92 3.70 -24.22
CA THR A 51 14.03 4.14 -23.37
C THR A 51 14.09 5.65 -23.24
N VAL A 52 13.90 6.40 -24.34
CA VAL A 52 13.85 7.87 -24.29
C VAL A 52 12.71 8.36 -23.39
N LEU A 53 11.52 7.76 -23.49
CA LEU A 53 10.37 8.10 -22.64
C LEU A 53 10.65 7.79 -21.17
N MET A 54 11.26 6.64 -20.87
CA MET A 54 11.63 6.26 -19.51
C MET A 54 12.67 7.21 -18.90
N VAL A 55 13.70 7.59 -19.66
CA VAL A 55 14.71 8.57 -19.23
C VAL A 55 14.07 9.94 -19.00
N GLN A 56 13.20 10.39 -19.89
CA GLN A 56 12.48 11.65 -19.73
C GLN A 56 11.64 11.65 -18.44
N LEU A 57 10.86 10.60 -18.19
CA LEU A 57 10.06 10.48 -16.97
C LEU A 57 10.95 10.40 -15.71
N PHE A 58 12.07 9.68 -15.77
CA PHE A 58 13.05 9.61 -14.68
C PHE A 58 13.62 10.99 -14.34
N LEU A 59 14.01 11.77 -15.35
CA LEU A 59 14.54 13.13 -15.16
C LEU A 59 13.47 14.08 -14.62
N LEU A 60 12.24 14.01 -15.11
CA LEU A 60 11.13 14.82 -14.61
C LEU A 60 10.80 14.51 -13.15
N LEU A 61 10.71 13.22 -12.80
CA LEU A 61 10.46 12.80 -11.42
C LEU A 61 11.60 13.20 -10.50
N THR A 62 12.85 12.97 -10.91
CA THR A 62 14.05 13.33 -10.13
C THR A 62 14.15 14.83 -9.94
N GLY A 63 13.94 15.62 -11.00
CA GLY A 63 13.90 17.08 -10.93
C GLY A 63 12.79 17.57 -10.00
N GLY A 64 11.59 17.00 -10.11
CA GLY A 64 10.48 17.32 -9.20
C GLY A 64 10.78 17.00 -7.74
N LEU A 65 11.40 15.85 -7.47
CA LEU A 65 11.83 15.48 -6.11
C LEU A 65 12.95 16.36 -5.59
N MET A 66 13.91 16.76 -6.43
CA MET A 66 14.96 17.71 -6.05
C MET A 66 14.40 19.08 -5.70
N LEU A 67 13.45 19.59 -6.50
CA LEU A 67 12.75 20.84 -6.21
C LEU A 67 11.97 20.74 -4.90
N LEU A 68 11.20 19.64 -4.71
CA LEU A 68 10.47 19.41 -3.47
C LEU A 68 11.40 19.36 -2.26
N ALA A 69 12.52 18.64 -2.33
CA ALA A 69 13.49 18.54 -1.24
C ALA A 69 14.21 19.87 -0.97
N GLY A 70 14.45 20.69 -2.00
CA GLY A 70 15.08 22.00 -1.87
C GLY A 70 14.16 23.06 -1.25
N PHE A 71 12.87 23.09 -1.64
CA PHE A 71 11.90 24.07 -1.12
C PHE A 71 11.18 23.62 0.16
N PHE A 72 11.03 22.32 0.37
CA PHE A 72 10.30 21.74 1.49
C PHE A 72 11.12 20.62 2.16
N PRO A 73 12.05 20.98 3.05
CA PRO A 73 12.83 20.00 3.81
C PRO A 73 11.91 19.07 4.62
N ALA A 74 11.97 17.76 4.35
CA ALA A 74 11.06 16.78 4.96
C ALA A 74 11.29 16.59 6.47
N HIS A 75 12.55 16.60 6.93
CA HIS A 75 12.91 16.41 8.33
C HIS A 75 14.05 17.37 8.72
N PRO A 76 13.74 18.59 9.23
CA PRO A 76 14.77 19.54 9.65
C PRO A 76 15.33 19.17 11.02
N ILE A 77 16.04 18.03 11.12
CA ILE A 77 16.57 17.45 12.37
C ILE A 77 17.51 18.41 13.12
N GLU A 78 18.16 19.31 12.39
CA GLU A 78 19.04 20.34 12.93
C GLU A 78 18.31 21.31 13.89
N LEU A 79 16.99 21.47 13.73
CA LEU A 79 16.16 22.32 14.59
C LEU A 79 15.80 21.66 15.93
N TYR A 80 15.85 20.32 16.01
CA TYR A 80 15.31 19.56 17.16
C TYR A 80 16.38 19.09 18.14
N GLY A 81 17.65 19.03 17.72
CA GLY A 81 18.76 18.56 18.55
C GLY A 81 18.68 17.07 18.91
N PRO A 82 19.63 16.56 19.72
CA PRO A 82 19.63 15.16 20.12
C PRO A 82 18.42 14.79 20.99
N PRO A 83 17.88 13.56 20.88
CA PRO A 83 16.77 13.10 21.70
C PRO A 83 17.16 13.09 23.19
N ARG A 84 16.23 13.51 24.06
CA ARG A 84 16.40 13.58 25.52
C ARG A 84 15.16 13.01 26.22
N PRO A 85 15.25 12.62 27.50
CA PRO A 85 14.08 12.36 28.31
C PRO A 85 13.15 13.58 28.29
N GLY A 86 11.96 13.45 27.71
CA GLY A 86 11.03 14.56 27.48
C GLY A 86 10.89 15.03 26.03
N THR A 87 11.65 14.45 25.07
CA THR A 87 11.35 14.64 23.65
C THR A 87 9.92 14.16 23.37
N PRO A 88 9.04 15.00 22.76
CA PRO A 88 7.67 14.61 22.47
C PRO A 88 7.58 13.38 21.58
N GLU A 89 6.46 12.65 21.68
CA GLU A 89 6.21 11.49 20.80
C GLU A 89 6.22 11.91 19.32
N VAL A 90 7.07 11.23 18.56
CA VAL A 90 7.19 11.44 17.11
C VAL A 90 6.31 10.43 16.39
N LYS A 91 5.50 10.91 15.45
CA LYS A 91 4.72 10.06 14.56
C LYS A 91 5.64 9.47 13.48
N PRO A 92 5.43 8.23 13.05
CA PRO A 92 6.21 7.68 11.96
C PRO A 92 5.86 8.37 10.63
N ASP A 93 6.68 8.14 9.62
CA ASP A 93 6.42 8.63 8.27
C ASP A 93 5.07 8.15 7.73
N TRP A 94 4.59 8.87 6.70
CA TRP A 94 3.26 8.71 6.14
C TRP A 94 2.89 7.26 5.77
N TYR A 95 3.86 6.46 5.33
CA TYR A 95 3.66 5.06 4.92
C TYR A 95 3.48 4.09 6.10
N PHE A 96 3.82 4.51 7.33
CA PHE A 96 3.57 3.76 8.57
C PHE A 96 2.45 4.35 9.43
N LEU A 97 1.86 5.49 9.04
CA LEU A 97 0.79 6.14 9.81
C LEU A 97 -0.42 5.23 10.06
N TRP A 98 -0.76 4.36 9.12
CA TRP A 98 -1.89 3.44 9.29
C TRP A 98 -1.61 2.39 10.38
N VAL A 99 -0.38 1.93 10.54
CA VAL A 99 -0.02 1.01 11.65
C VAL A 99 -0.08 1.75 12.98
N TYR A 100 0.47 2.97 13.02
CA TYR A 100 0.45 3.81 14.20
C TYR A 100 -0.96 4.19 14.64
N GLY A 101 -1.84 4.55 13.70
CA GLY A 101 -3.23 4.84 14.01
C GLY A 101 -4.02 3.60 14.40
N LEU A 102 -3.77 2.45 13.77
CA LEU A 102 -4.35 1.18 14.20
C LEU A 102 -3.99 0.87 15.67
N LEU A 103 -2.73 1.02 16.05
CA LEU A 103 -2.28 0.87 17.45
C LEU A 103 -3.07 1.75 18.41
N LYS A 104 -3.32 3.01 18.06
CA LYS A 104 -4.13 3.94 18.87
C LYS A 104 -5.60 3.51 19.01
N LEU A 105 -6.13 2.76 18.05
CA LEU A 105 -7.52 2.31 18.06
C LEU A 105 -7.70 1.00 18.82
N ILE A 106 -6.66 0.20 19.04
CA ILE A 106 -6.78 -1.02 19.85
C ILE A 106 -7.19 -0.65 21.29
N PRO A 107 -8.26 -1.24 21.83
CA PRO A 107 -8.65 -1.05 23.22
C PRO A 107 -7.57 -1.55 24.19
N SER A 108 -7.28 -0.76 25.23
CA SER A 108 -6.25 -1.10 26.23
C SER A 108 -6.55 -2.36 27.04
N TRP A 109 -7.82 -2.78 27.11
CA TRP A 109 -8.25 -3.99 27.81
C TRP A 109 -8.10 -5.26 26.97
N MET A 110 -7.75 -5.15 25.68
CA MET A 110 -7.52 -6.32 24.82
C MET A 110 -6.16 -6.96 25.11
N GLU A 111 -6.11 -7.72 26.19
CA GLU A 111 -4.98 -8.58 26.55
C GLU A 111 -5.43 -10.05 26.53
N THR A 112 -4.58 -10.95 26.05
CA THR A 112 -4.89 -12.39 26.04
C THR A 112 -3.65 -13.19 26.40
N HIS A 113 -3.80 -14.18 27.28
CA HIS A 113 -2.74 -15.11 27.64
C HIS A 113 -2.80 -16.33 26.71
N PHE A 114 -1.70 -16.63 26.02
CA PHE A 114 -1.61 -17.75 25.10
C PHE A 114 -0.27 -18.46 25.25
N LEU A 115 -0.28 -19.78 25.51
CA LEU A 115 0.93 -20.61 25.64
C LEU A 115 2.00 -20.02 26.58
N GLY A 116 1.59 -19.47 27.73
CA GLY A 116 2.51 -18.85 28.70
C GLY A 116 3.05 -17.48 28.30
N THR A 117 2.60 -16.92 27.17
CA THR A 117 2.95 -15.58 26.68
C THR A 117 1.75 -14.64 26.81
N VAL A 118 2.02 -13.37 27.09
CA VAL A 118 1.02 -12.29 27.09
C VAL A 118 0.98 -11.63 25.72
N ILE A 119 -0.19 -11.65 25.08
CA ILE A 119 -0.48 -10.88 23.87
C ILE A 119 -1.18 -9.60 24.30
N ASN A 120 -0.42 -8.51 24.37
CA ASN A 120 -0.90 -7.18 24.75
C ASN A 120 -1.46 -6.40 23.53
N PRO A 121 -2.17 -5.27 23.76
CA PRO A 121 -2.70 -4.41 22.69
C PRO A 121 -1.67 -3.98 21.65
N GLU A 122 -0.43 -3.74 22.07
CA GLU A 122 0.67 -3.32 21.20
C GLU A 122 1.06 -4.44 20.23
N ASN A 123 1.15 -5.68 20.70
CA ASN A 123 1.41 -6.83 19.84
C ASN A 123 0.25 -7.05 18.85
N ILE A 124 -1.00 -6.83 19.29
CA ILE A 124 -2.18 -6.96 18.44
C ILE A 124 -2.16 -5.91 17.31
N GLY A 125 -2.02 -4.63 17.66
CA GLY A 125 -2.10 -3.52 16.71
C GLY A 125 -0.85 -3.30 15.88
N GLY A 126 0.33 -3.65 16.41
CA GLY A 126 1.62 -3.39 15.78
C GLY A 126 2.17 -4.56 14.97
N VAL A 127 1.78 -5.79 15.31
CA VAL A 127 2.33 -7.00 14.67
C VAL A 127 1.22 -7.88 14.09
N LEU A 128 0.27 -8.33 14.90
CA LEU A 128 -0.70 -9.34 14.48
C LEU A 128 -1.65 -8.83 13.40
N LEU A 129 -2.28 -7.66 13.60
CA LEU A 129 -3.22 -7.12 12.63
C LEU A 129 -2.53 -6.60 11.35
N PRO A 130 -1.43 -5.82 11.41
CA PRO A 130 -0.66 -5.47 10.21
C PRO A 130 -0.14 -6.70 9.47
N GLY A 131 0.35 -7.71 10.20
CA GLY A 131 0.81 -8.97 9.65
C GLY A 131 -0.32 -9.75 8.96
N LEU A 132 -1.50 -9.80 9.57
CA LEU A 132 -2.68 -10.42 8.97
C LEU A 132 -3.13 -9.69 7.69
N LEU A 133 -3.18 -8.36 7.70
CA LEU A 133 -3.51 -7.57 6.51
C LEU A 133 -2.48 -7.80 5.39
N GLY A 134 -1.19 -7.81 5.72
CA GLY A 134 -0.12 -8.14 4.78
C GLY A 134 -0.24 -9.55 4.22
N LEU A 135 -0.55 -10.53 5.08
CA LEU A 135 -0.78 -11.92 4.67
C LEU A 135 -1.96 -12.04 3.72
N VAL A 136 -3.07 -11.36 3.99
CA VAL A 136 -4.24 -11.34 3.08
C VAL A 136 -3.85 -10.75 1.71
N LEU A 137 -3.05 -9.68 1.66
CA LEU A 137 -2.58 -9.11 0.40
C LEU A 137 -1.66 -10.05 -0.37
N ILE A 138 -0.72 -10.72 0.31
CA ILE A 138 0.18 -11.71 -0.29
C ILE A 138 -0.63 -12.89 -0.84
N LEU A 139 -1.66 -13.32 -0.11
CA LEU A 139 -2.52 -14.45 -0.50
C LEU A 139 -3.61 -14.06 -1.49
N TRP A 140 -3.81 -12.76 -1.77
CA TRP A 140 -4.89 -12.27 -2.63
C TRP A 140 -4.94 -12.94 -4.02
N PRO A 141 -3.83 -13.12 -4.74
CA PRO A 141 -3.84 -13.79 -6.05
C PRO A 141 -4.32 -15.25 -6.01
N PHE A 142 -4.23 -15.90 -4.84
CA PHE A 142 -4.68 -17.29 -4.64
C PHE A 142 -6.15 -17.34 -4.21
N LEU A 143 -6.62 -16.32 -3.48
CA LEU A 143 -8.01 -16.17 -3.05
C LEU A 143 -8.93 -15.73 -4.20
N ASP A 144 -8.45 -14.88 -5.11
CA ASP A 144 -9.17 -14.40 -6.31
C ASP A 144 -8.48 -14.87 -7.59
N ARG A 145 -8.33 -16.20 -7.71
CA ARG A 145 -7.65 -16.83 -8.84
C ARG A 145 -8.52 -16.86 -10.09
N ALA A 146 -7.95 -16.45 -11.22
CA ALA A 146 -8.57 -16.62 -12.53
C ALA A 146 -8.61 -18.12 -12.94
N ARG A 147 -9.71 -18.53 -13.59
CA ARG A 147 -9.87 -19.93 -14.07
C ARG A 147 -8.88 -20.30 -15.18
N GLN A 148 -8.39 -19.31 -15.91
CA GLN A 148 -7.45 -19.47 -17.02
C GLN A 148 -6.35 -18.41 -16.93
N PRO A 149 -5.14 -18.68 -17.46
CA PRO A 149 -4.07 -17.68 -17.52
C PRO A 149 -4.52 -16.39 -18.21
N GLN A 150 -4.35 -15.26 -17.54
CA GLN A 150 -4.68 -13.93 -18.08
C GLN A 150 -3.40 -13.22 -18.52
N HIS A 151 -3.38 -12.79 -19.78
CA HIS A 151 -2.30 -11.97 -20.37
C HIS A 151 -2.75 -10.54 -20.65
N TYR A 152 -4.06 -10.28 -20.55
CA TYR A 152 -4.67 -8.97 -20.75
C TYR A 152 -5.28 -8.49 -19.44
N LEU A 153 -5.26 -7.17 -19.20
CA LEU A 153 -5.93 -6.57 -18.07
C LEU A 153 -7.43 -6.86 -18.16
N GLU A 154 -7.97 -7.49 -17.11
CA GLU A 154 -9.41 -7.59 -16.94
C GLU A 154 -9.94 -6.28 -16.34
N PRO A 155 -11.05 -5.73 -16.84
CA PRO A 155 -11.71 -4.63 -16.15
C PRO A 155 -12.11 -5.12 -14.75
N PRO A 156 -11.90 -4.30 -13.70
CA PRO A 156 -12.15 -4.74 -12.34
C PRO A 156 -13.65 -5.02 -12.15
N THR A 157 -13.96 -6.23 -11.67
CA THR A 157 -15.33 -6.66 -11.36
C THR A 157 -15.89 -5.84 -10.20
N PRO A 158 -17.23 -5.71 -10.07
CA PRO A 158 -17.84 -5.02 -8.94
C PRO A 158 -17.29 -5.48 -7.58
N ARG A 159 -17.07 -6.80 -7.42
CA ARG A 159 -16.50 -7.39 -6.20
C ARG A 159 -15.06 -6.91 -5.96
N ARG A 160 -14.19 -6.93 -6.97
CA ARG A 160 -12.79 -6.49 -6.83
C ARG A 160 -12.70 -5.01 -6.46
N ILE A 161 -13.54 -4.17 -7.07
CA ILE A 161 -13.63 -2.75 -6.72
C ILE A 161 -14.11 -2.59 -5.27
N ALA A 162 -15.14 -3.33 -4.85
CA ALA A 162 -15.68 -3.25 -3.49
C ALA A 162 -14.62 -3.55 -2.43
N TRP A 163 -13.87 -4.65 -2.60
CA TRP A 163 -12.78 -5.03 -1.69
C TRP A 163 -11.65 -4.02 -1.70
N GLY A 164 -11.21 -3.57 -2.88
CA GLY A 164 -10.14 -2.57 -3.00
C GLY A 164 -10.51 -1.25 -2.34
N MET A 165 -11.72 -0.74 -2.60
CA MET A 165 -12.21 0.50 -2.00
C MET A 165 -12.40 0.38 -0.49
N GLY A 166 -12.99 -0.71 -0.01
CA GLY A 166 -13.12 -0.97 1.43
C GLY A 166 -11.76 -1.04 2.12
N PHE A 167 -10.79 -1.74 1.53
CA PHE A 167 -9.43 -1.82 2.07
C PHE A 167 -8.73 -0.44 2.10
N LEU A 168 -8.79 0.34 1.01
CA LEU A 168 -8.23 1.69 0.98
C LEU A 168 -8.89 2.62 1.99
N THR A 169 -10.21 2.52 2.18
CA THR A 169 -10.94 3.24 3.22
C THR A 169 -10.46 2.85 4.61
N LEU A 170 -10.25 1.55 4.88
CA LEU A 170 -9.72 1.08 6.17
C LEU A 170 -8.33 1.66 6.45
N ILE A 171 -7.40 1.57 5.49
CA ILE A 171 -6.05 2.13 5.62
C ILE A 171 -6.09 3.65 5.81
N GLY A 172 -6.98 4.34 5.09
CA GLY A 172 -7.19 5.79 5.23
C GLY A 172 -7.71 6.18 6.61
N ILE A 173 -8.71 5.46 7.15
CA ILE A 173 -9.23 5.68 8.51
C ILE A 173 -8.13 5.48 9.53
N PHE A 174 -7.33 4.42 9.40
CA PHE A 174 -6.20 4.19 10.29
C PHE A 174 -5.14 5.30 10.18
N ALA A 175 -4.80 5.77 8.98
CA ALA A 175 -3.87 6.89 8.83
C ALA A 175 -4.39 8.16 9.51
N VAL A 176 -5.69 8.48 9.38
CA VAL A 176 -6.33 9.60 10.08
C VAL A 176 -6.32 9.39 11.59
N ALA A 177 -6.53 8.17 12.07
CA ALA A 177 -6.47 7.86 13.49
C ALA A 177 -5.09 8.11 14.12
N GLY A 178 -4.01 8.09 13.31
CA GLY A 178 -2.68 8.53 13.75
C GLY A 178 -2.66 9.98 14.27
N TYR A 179 -3.56 10.83 13.74
CA TYR A 179 -3.75 12.23 14.11
C TYR A 179 -5.01 12.48 14.96
N ALA A 180 -5.62 11.43 15.55
CA ALA A 180 -6.87 11.57 16.28
C ALA A 180 -6.80 12.65 17.38
N ASP A 181 -5.70 12.69 18.14
CA ASP A 181 -5.52 13.64 19.24
C ASP A 181 -5.35 15.08 18.72
N ASP A 182 -4.59 15.27 17.62
CA ASP A 182 -4.38 16.59 17.00
C ASP A 182 -5.66 17.15 16.37
N LEU A 183 -6.45 16.26 15.76
CA LEU A 183 -7.72 16.58 15.10
C LEU A 183 -8.91 16.59 16.08
N ARG A 184 -8.68 16.30 17.36
CA ARG A 184 -9.71 16.20 18.41
C ARG A 184 -10.84 15.24 18.05
N LEU A 185 -10.50 14.12 17.40
CA LEU A 185 -11.44 13.07 17.01
C LEU A 185 -11.64 12.06 18.13
N SER A 186 -12.89 11.66 18.35
CA SER A 186 -13.19 10.58 19.29
C SER A 186 -12.66 9.25 18.78
N LYS A 187 -11.87 8.56 19.61
CA LYS A 187 -11.32 7.22 19.30
C LYS A 187 -12.43 6.18 19.18
N ASP A 188 -13.52 6.31 19.95
CA ASP A 188 -14.68 5.41 19.86
C ASP A 188 -15.45 5.58 18.55
N TRP A 189 -15.58 6.83 18.10
CA TRP A 189 -16.12 7.12 16.78
C TRP A 189 -15.22 6.54 15.68
N LEU A 190 -13.90 6.74 15.77
CA LEU A 190 -12.94 6.18 14.81
C LEU A 190 -12.98 4.65 14.77
N ARG A 191 -13.10 3.97 15.92
CA ARG A 191 -13.30 2.50 15.98
C ARG A 191 -14.57 2.08 15.26
N THR A 192 -15.67 2.77 15.51
CA THR A 192 -16.97 2.49 14.86
C THR A 192 -16.88 2.68 13.34
N VAL A 193 -16.24 3.77 12.91
CA VAL A 193 -16.04 4.06 11.48
C VAL A 193 -15.04 3.10 10.84
N ALA A 194 -14.00 2.67 11.54
CA ALA A 194 -13.06 1.66 11.05
C ALA A 194 -13.74 0.30 10.81
N LEU A 195 -14.75 -0.06 11.62
CA LEU A 195 -15.52 -1.30 11.43
C LEU A 195 -16.59 -1.17 10.33
N GLY A 196 -17.35 -0.07 10.32
CA GLY A 196 -18.49 0.09 9.40
C GLY A 196 -18.14 0.76 8.07
N GLY A 197 -17.25 1.75 8.09
CA GLY A 197 -16.90 2.59 6.94
C GLY A 197 -16.39 1.80 5.72
N PRO A 198 -15.41 0.88 5.88
CA PRO A 198 -14.94 0.03 4.80
C PRO A 198 -16.05 -0.79 4.14
N VAL A 199 -16.99 -1.31 4.93
CA VAL A 199 -18.11 -2.11 4.44
C VAL A 199 -19.08 -1.23 3.65
N TRP A 200 -19.43 -0.06 4.17
CA TRP A 200 -20.30 0.90 3.49
C TRP A 200 -19.71 1.41 2.18
N VAL A 201 -18.44 1.83 2.18
CA VAL A 201 -17.76 2.30 0.96
C VAL A 201 -17.63 1.16 -0.06
N GLY A 202 -17.26 -0.04 0.39
CA GLY A 202 -17.21 -1.23 -0.47
C GLY A 202 -18.58 -1.54 -1.09
N LEU A 203 -19.66 -1.48 -0.31
CA LEU A 203 -21.03 -1.71 -0.79
C LEU A 203 -21.45 -0.65 -1.82
N ILE A 204 -21.21 0.63 -1.55
CA ILE A 204 -21.50 1.72 -2.49
C ILE A 204 -20.72 1.51 -3.79
N ALA A 205 -19.43 1.20 -3.70
CA ALA A 205 -18.59 0.96 -4.87
C ALA A 205 -19.05 -0.26 -5.67
N TYR A 206 -19.48 -1.33 -4.99
CA TYR A 206 -20.08 -2.50 -5.62
C TYR A 206 -21.34 -2.13 -6.41
N LEU A 207 -22.28 -1.42 -5.78
CA LEU A 207 -23.55 -1.03 -6.38
C LEU A 207 -23.32 -0.12 -7.59
N LEU A 208 -22.45 0.89 -7.47
CA LEU A 208 -22.13 1.80 -8.57
C LEU A 208 -21.47 1.11 -9.77
N ARG A 209 -20.65 0.08 -9.53
CA ARG A 209 -20.05 -0.68 -10.63
C ARG A 209 -21.04 -1.66 -11.25
N LYS A 210 -21.88 -2.30 -10.44
CA LYS A 210 -22.88 -3.27 -10.92
C LYS A 210 -23.94 -2.61 -11.81
N THR A 211 -24.26 -1.34 -11.59
CA THR A 211 -25.26 -0.60 -12.36
C THR A 211 -24.74 -0.01 -13.67
N ARG A 212 -23.42 -0.04 -13.92
CA ARG A 212 -22.84 0.41 -15.18
C ARG A 212 -22.64 -0.79 -16.12
N PRO A 213 -23.10 -0.71 -17.38
CA PRO A 213 -22.89 -1.77 -18.37
C PRO A 213 -21.40 -1.98 -18.68
#